data_AF-A0A1M7R6K9-F1
#
_entry.id   AF-A0A1M7R6K9-F1
#
_cell.length_a   1.000
_cell.length_b   1.000
_cell.length_c   1.000
_cell.angle_alpha   90.00
_cell.angle_beta   90.00
_cell.angle_gamma   90.00
#
_symmetry.space_group_name_H-M   'P 1'
#
loop_
_entity.id
_entity.type
_entity.pdbx_description
1 polymer ?
#
loop_
_entity_poly.entity_id
_entity_poly.type
_entity_poly.pdbx_seq_one_letter_code
_entity_poly.pdbx_strand_id
1 'polypeptide(L)'
;MEDYIAARLAGLDFGTSIEEFILGFELAELEGWGVWFHKTKEYMSYRPKMKAFVSVGQVEWTEVKELPAEQQFKFFSDALIAAVNRIATAKRKPKDFDYAALSRVLQYILNECDISLVCENEADD
;
A
#
# COMPACT_ATOMS: atom_id res chain seq x y z
N MET A 1 -3.87 1.97 11.01
CA MET A 1 -2.64 1.91 10.16
C MET A 1 -2.54 3.10 9.21
N GLU A 2 -3.59 3.41 8.43
CA GLU A 2 -3.60 4.60 7.56
C GLU A 2 -3.24 5.88 8.33
N ASP A 3 -3.93 6.17 9.44
CA ASP A 3 -3.64 7.33 10.29
C ASP A 3 -2.22 7.36 10.83
N TYR A 4 -1.69 6.19 11.21
CA TYR A 4 -0.32 6.04 11.72
C TYR A 4 0.72 6.45 10.66
N ILE A 5 0.50 6.04 9.40
CA ILE A 5 1.35 6.36 8.26
C ILE A 5 1.16 7.83 7.89
N ALA A 6 -0.08 8.29 7.75
CA ALA A 6 -0.41 9.66 7.36
C ALA A 6 0.20 10.69 8.34
N ALA A 7 0.12 10.44 9.65
CA ALA A 7 0.71 11.30 10.66
C ALA A 7 2.24 11.40 10.54
N ARG A 8 2.92 10.34 10.08
CA ARG A 8 4.38 10.31 9.92
C ARG A 8 4.85 10.81 8.56
N LEU A 9 4.00 10.77 7.55
CA LEU A 9 4.25 11.40 6.27
C LEU A 9 3.96 12.91 6.30
N ALA A 10 3.19 13.39 7.27
CA ALA A 10 2.81 14.79 7.39
C ALA A 10 4.06 15.71 7.41
N GLY A 11 4.08 16.68 6.51
CA GLY A 11 5.18 17.65 6.38
C GLY A 11 6.40 17.14 5.59
N LEU A 12 6.41 15.89 5.13
CA LEU A 12 7.40 15.41 4.17
C LEU A 12 7.00 15.78 2.74
N ASP A 13 7.99 16.10 1.91
CA ASP A 13 7.79 16.45 0.51
C ASP A 13 8.43 15.39 -0.39
N PHE A 14 7.66 14.93 -1.37
CA PHE A 14 8.08 13.98 -2.39
C PHE A 14 7.82 14.51 -3.80
N GLY A 15 7.57 15.82 -3.95
CA GLY A 15 7.19 16.47 -5.19
C GLY A 15 5.73 16.93 -5.22
N THR A 16 5.35 17.65 -6.29
CA THR A 16 4.06 18.36 -6.35
C THR A 16 3.00 17.68 -7.23
N SER A 17 3.38 16.67 -8.01
CA SER A 17 2.48 15.94 -8.91
C SER A 17 1.48 15.04 -8.19
N ILE A 18 1.78 14.62 -6.96
CA ILE A 18 0.94 13.72 -6.16
C ILE A 18 0.80 14.29 -4.75
N GLU A 19 -0.44 14.46 -4.32
CA GLU A 19 -0.85 14.76 -2.94
C GLU A 19 -1.46 13.54 -2.27
N GLU A 20 -1.98 12.58 -3.05
CA GLU A 20 -2.64 11.37 -2.53
C GLU A 20 -2.14 10.09 -3.23
N PHE A 21 -1.69 9.12 -2.43
CA PHE A 21 -1.42 7.77 -2.91
C PHE A 21 -2.51 6.83 -2.42
N ILE A 22 -3.23 6.21 -3.36
CA ILE A 22 -4.37 5.34 -3.08
C ILE A 22 -3.94 3.89 -3.33
N LEU A 23 -3.91 3.10 -2.27
CA LEU A 23 -3.74 1.66 -2.35
C LEU A 23 -5.11 0.96 -2.36
N GLY A 24 -5.49 0.37 -3.50
CA GLY A 24 -6.54 -0.65 -3.50
C GLY A 24 -5.95 -1.95 -2.97
N PHE A 25 -6.32 -2.37 -1.76
CA PHE A 25 -5.85 -3.64 -1.21
C PHE A 25 -6.89 -4.74 -1.44
N GLU A 26 -6.51 -5.81 -2.12
CA GLU A 26 -7.38 -6.94 -2.41
C GLU A 26 -6.85 -8.20 -1.71
N LEU A 27 -7.73 -8.85 -0.95
CA LEU A 27 -7.49 -10.10 -0.24
C LEU A 27 -8.53 -11.11 -0.72
N ALA A 28 -8.11 -12.26 -1.22
CA ALA A 28 -9.02 -13.28 -1.73
C ALA A 28 -8.49 -14.70 -1.55
N GLU A 29 -9.40 -15.66 -1.38
CA GLU A 29 -9.14 -17.09 -1.52
C GLU A 29 -9.47 -17.48 -2.97
N LEU A 30 -8.47 -17.89 -3.76
CA LEU A 30 -8.58 -17.91 -5.22
C LEU A 30 -9.28 -19.15 -5.79
N GLU A 31 -9.81 -20.03 -4.94
CA GLU A 31 -10.59 -21.20 -5.37
C GLU A 31 -11.85 -20.73 -6.13
N GLY A 32 -11.78 -20.74 -7.46
CA GLY A 32 -12.87 -20.36 -8.38
C GLY A 32 -12.90 -18.90 -8.87
N TRP A 33 -12.15 -17.96 -8.28
CA TRP A 33 -12.19 -16.52 -8.61
C TRP A 33 -10.87 -15.90 -9.10
N GLY A 34 -9.80 -16.71 -9.22
CA GLY A 34 -8.46 -16.24 -9.57
C GLY A 34 -8.37 -15.33 -10.80
N VAL A 35 -9.16 -15.55 -11.85
CA VAL A 35 -9.06 -14.78 -13.10
C VAL A 35 -9.35 -13.29 -12.91
N TRP A 36 -10.29 -12.92 -12.03
CA TRP A 36 -10.62 -11.52 -11.78
C TRP A 36 -9.60 -10.83 -10.88
N PHE A 37 -9.14 -11.56 -9.86
CA PHE A 37 -8.05 -11.12 -8.98
C PHE A 37 -6.78 -10.82 -9.80
N HIS A 38 -6.35 -11.72 -10.68
CA HIS A 38 -5.14 -11.51 -11.45
C HIS A 38 -5.23 -10.33 -12.45
N LYS A 39 -6.43 -9.92 -12.87
CA LYS A 39 -6.61 -8.80 -13.82
C LYS A 39 -6.29 -7.44 -13.20
N THR A 40 -6.48 -7.27 -11.91
CA THR A 40 -6.25 -6.01 -11.18
C THR A 40 -4.86 -5.91 -10.56
N LYS A 41 -4.09 -7.02 -10.53
CA LYS A 41 -2.76 -7.11 -9.91
C LYS A 41 -1.78 -6.01 -10.31
N GLU A 42 -1.82 -5.59 -11.57
CA GLU A 42 -0.93 -4.57 -12.12
C GLU A 42 -1.63 -3.22 -12.33
N TYR A 43 -2.87 -3.08 -11.83
CA TYR A 43 -3.62 -1.85 -12.01
C TYR A 43 -2.86 -0.68 -11.41
N MET A 44 -2.64 0.32 -12.25
CA MET A 44 -2.01 1.58 -11.91
C MET A 44 -2.68 2.71 -12.66
N SER A 45 -2.84 3.82 -11.99
CA SER A 45 -3.60 4.93 -12.52
C SER A 45 -3.09 6.25 -11.96
N TYR A 46 -2.38 7.00 -12.80
CA TYR A 46 -2.06 8.39 -12.48
C TYR A 46 -3.22 9.32 -12.87
N ARG A 47 -3.71 10.10 -11.90
CA ARG A 47 -4.84 11.02 -11.99
C ARG A 47 -4.37 12.46 -11.73
N PRO A 48 -3.75 13.14 -12.71
CA PRO A 48 -3.08 14.43 -12.49
C PRO A 48 -4.03 15.57 -12.06
N LYS A 49 -5.30 15.52 -12.48
CA LYS A 49 -6.30 16.53 -12.06
C LYS A 49 -6.60 16.46 -10.55
N MET A 50 -6.48 15.27 -9.97
CA MET A 50 -6.68 15.02 -8.54
C MET A 50 -5.34 14.96 -7.79
N LYS A 51 -4.21 15.11 -8.49
CA LYS A 51 -2.87 14.83 -7.96
C LYS A 51 -2.83 13.50 -7.19
N ALA A 52 -3.42 12.46 -7.77
CA ALA A 52 -3.51 11.16 -7.14
C ALA A 52 -2.83 10.08 -7.97
N PHE A 53 -2.26 9.09 -7.30
CA PHE A 53 -1.83 7.85 -7.93
C PHE A 53 -2.50 6.67 -7.26
N VAL A 54 -3.17 5.85 -8.07
CA VAL A 54 -3.85 4.64 -7.63
C VAL A 54 -3.00 3.44 -8.02
N SER A 55 -2.78 2.52 -7.10
CA SER A 55 -2.17 1.23 -7.36
C SER A 55 -2.88 0.14 -6.56
N VAL A 56 -2.88 -1.09 -7.07
CA VAL A 56 -3.45 -2.24 -6.37
C VAL A 56 -2.35 -3.09 -5.71
N GLY A 57 -2.53 -3.42 -4.44
CA GLY A 57 -1.78 -4.42 -3.70
C GLY A 57 -2.65 -5.66 -3.51
N GLN A 58 -2.06 -6.84 -3.70
CA GLN A 58 -2.80 -8.10 -3.61
C GLN A 58 -2.08 -9.06 -2.69
N VAL A 59 -2.85 -9.72 -1.85
CA VAL A 59 -2.39 -10.81 -0.99
C VAL A 59 -3.35 -11.98 -1.15
N GLU A 60 -2.83 -13.18 -1.33
CA GLU A 60 -3.68 -14.38 -1.36
C GLU A 60 -3.98 -14.81 0.08
N TRP A 61 -5.26 -15.00 0.40
CA TRP A 61 -5.70 -15.28 1.77
C TRP A 61 -5.06 -16.55 2.33
N THR A 62 -4.91 -17.58 1.49
CA THR A 62 -4.30 -18.85 1.86
C THR A 62 -2.82 -18.72 2.25
N GLU A 63 -2.13 -17.68 1.78
CA GLU A 63 -0.73 -17.42 2.13
C GLU A 63 -0.57 -16.76 3.50
N VAL A 64 -1.61 -16.07 3.99
CA VAL A 64 -1.49 -15.22 5.20
C VAL A 64 -2.40 -15.61 6.36
N LYS A 65 -3.49 -16.35 6.13
CA LYS A 65 -4.54 -16.60 7.14
C LYS A 65 -4.06 -17.30 8.40
N GLU A 66 -3.08 -18.18 8.28
CA GLU A 66 -2.52 -18.94 9.41
C GLU A 66 -1.26 -18.28 9.99
N LEU A 67 -0.83 -17.14 9.45
CA LEU A 67 0.37 -16.46 9.92
C LEU A 67 0.10 -15.64 11.18
N PRO A 68 1.08 -15.49 12.09
CA PRO A 68 1.00 -14.52 13.19
C PRO A 68 0.76 -13.10 12.68
N ALA A 69 0.12 -12.25 13.49
CA ALA A 69 -0.19 -10.86 13.14
C ALA A 69 1.03 -10.08 12.61
N GLU A 70 2.21 -10.30 13.18
CA GLU A 70 3.45 -9.67 12.71
C GLU A 70 3.81 -10.03 11.28
N GLN A 71 3.60 -11.28 10.90
CA GLN A 71 3.86 -11.75 9.55
C GLN A 71 2.78 -11.25 8.59
N GLN A 72 1.50 -11.26 9.00
CA GLN A 72 0.42 -10.67 8.19
C GLN A 72 0.65 -9.18 7.93
N PHE A 73 1.07 -8.44 8.96
CA PHE A 73 1.45 -7.03 8.86
C PHE A 73 2.63 -6.83 7.89
N LYS A 74 3.62 -7.72 7.94
CA LYS A 74 4.73 -7.72 6.99
C LYS A 74 4.25 -7.92 5.54
N PHE A 75 3.33 -8.85 5.29
CA PHE A 75 2.76 -9.06 3.95
C PHE A 75 2.03 -7.82 3.43
N PHE A 76 1.24 -7.16 4.29
CA PHE A 76 0.61 -5.90 3.92
C PHE A 76 1.64 -4.81 3.62
N SER A 77 2.65 -4.68 4.48
CA SER A 77 3.73 -3.70 4.34
C SER A 77 4.46 -3.87 3.01
N ASP A 78 4.84 -5.11 2.69
CA ASP A 78 5.51 -5.45 1.44
C ASP A 78 4.60 -5.15 0.23
N ALA A 79 3.29 -5.39 0.33
CA ALA A 79 2.33 -5.08 -0.73
C ALA A 79 2.19 -3.56 -0.97
N LEU A 80 2.16 -2.74 0.07
CA LEU A 80 2.15 -1.28 -0.03
C LEU A 80 3.44 -0.75 -0.68
N ILE A 81 4.61 -1.22 -0.21
CA ILE A 81 5.90 -0.83 -0.77
C ILE A 81 6.02 -1.25 -2.23
N ALA A 82 5.60 -2.46 -2.57
CA ALA A 82 5.57 -2.93 -3.96
C ALA A 82 4.66 -2.07 -4.84
N ALA A 83 3.50 -1.66 -4.34
CA ALA A 83 2.56 -0.80 -5.06
C ALA A 83 3.16 0.59 -5.34
N VAL A 84 3.87 1.20 -4.38
CA VAL A 84 4.57 2.48 -4.58
C VAL A 84 5.71 2.32 -5.59
N ASN A 85 6.55 1.30 -5.43
CA ASN A 85 7.67 1.02 -6.34
C ASN A 85 7.21 0.78 -7.78
N ARG A 86 5.99 0.27 -7.98
CA ARG A 86 5.42 0.02 -9.31
C ARG A 86 5.23 1.29 -10.13
N ILE A 87 5.19 2.48 -9.52
CA ILE A 87 5.16 3.77 -10.25
C ILE A 87 6.32 3.85 -11.26
N ALA A 88 7.47 3.23 -10.97
CA ALA A 88 8.61 3.14 -11.87
C ALA A 88 8.28 2.50 -13.24
N THR A 89 7.28 1.62 -13.30
CA THR A 89 6.87 0.89 -14.51
C THR A 89 5.62 1.48 -15.17
N ALA A 90 5.00 2.50 -14.57
CA ALA A 90 3.80 3.12 -15.09
C ALA A 90 4.03 3.77 -16.47
N LYS A 91 3.12 3.51 -17.42
CA LYS A 91 3.16 4.14 -18.76
C LYS A 91 3.05 5.67 -18.70
N ARG A 92 2.25 6.17 -17.77
CA ARG A 92 2.08 7.61 -17.50
C ARG A 92 2.55 7.90 -16.08
N LYS A 93 3.63 8.67 -15.96
CA LYS A 93 4.27 8.97 -14.68
C LYS A 93 3.94 10.38 -14.18
N PRO A 94 3.85 10.58 -12.85
CA PRO A 94 3.94 11.91 -12.26
C PRO A 94 5.31 12.54 -12.61
N LYS A 95 5.34 13.85 -12.85
CA LYS A 95 6.53 14.51 -13.45
C LYS A 95 7.67 14.68 -12.45
N ASP A 96 7.34 15.05 -11.22
CA ASP A 96 8.27 15.46 -10.18
C ASP A 96 8.11 14.66 -8.88
N PHE A 97 7.42 13.51 -8.93
CA PHE A 97 7.20 12.70 -7.73
C PHE A 97 8.32 11.69 -7.49
N ASP A 98 9.02 11.81 -6.37
CA ASP A 98 10.07 10.90 -5.92
C ASP A 98 9.48 9.70 -5.17
N TYR A 99 8.89 8.78 -5.93
CA TYR A 99 8.35 7.52 -5.41
C TYR A 99 9.42 6.65 -4.73
N ALA A 100 10.70 6.81 -5.08
CA ALA A 100 11.78 6.06 -4.45
C ALA A 100 12.08 6.59 -3.05
N ALA A 101 12.06 7.92 -2.85
CA ALA A 101 12.13 8.52 -1.53
C ALA A 101 10.92 8.15 -0.67
N LEU A 102 9.70 8.24 -1.21
CA LEU A 102 8.49 7.81 -0.49
C LEU A 102 8.58 6.34 -0.06
N SER A 103 8.99 5.45 -0.96
CA SER A 103 9.15 4.03 -0.67
C SER A 103 10.13 3.77 0.49
N ARG A 104 11.27 4.46 0.52
CA ARG A 104 12.23 4.35 1.64
C ARG A 104 11.66 4.85 2.96
N VAL A 105 10.95 5.98 2.94
CA VAL A 105 10.32 6.55 4.13
C VAL A 105 9.22 5.61 4.66
N LEU A 106 8.36 5.10 3.77
CA LEU A 106 7.34 4.12 4.14
C LEU A 106 7.98 2.85 4.74
N GLN A 107 9.06 2.34 4.16
CA GLN A 107 9.76 1.18 4.69
C GLN A 107 10.26 1.43 6.13
N TYR A 108 10.82 2.62 6.39
CA TYR A 108 11.24 3.03 7.72
C TYR A 108 10.05 3.11 8.69
N ILE A 109 8.98 3.81 8.31
CA ILE A 109 7.77 3.98 9.12
C ILE A 109 7.14 2.63 9.48
N LEU A 110 7.04 1.71 8.51
CA LEU A 110 6.44 0.40 8.69
C LEU A 110 7.33 -0.51 9.57
N ASN A 111 8.65 -0.42 9.44
CA ASN A 111 9.58 -1.17 10.29
C ASN A 111 9.56 -0.69 11.75
N GLU A 112 9.24 0.57 12.01
CA GLU A 112 9.09 1.13 13.35
C GLU A 112 7.67 0.97 13.93
N CYS A 113 6.71 0.49 13.14
CA CYS A 113 5.34 0.31 13.60
C CYS A 113 5.27 -0.83 14.61
N ASP A 114 4.97 -0.49 15.86
CA ASP A 114 4.45 -1.46 16.81
C ASP A 114 3.05 -1.87 16.36
N ILE A 115 2.87 -3.17 16.10
CA ILE A 115 1.63 -3.71 15.55
C ILE A 115 0.48 -3.59 16.54
N SER A 116 0.76 -3.53 17.84
CA SER A 116 -0.28 -3.28 18.85
C SER A 116 -1.01 -1.94 18.62
N LEU A 117 -0.30 -0.92 18.13
CA LEU A 117 -0.85 0.41 17.82
C LEU A 117 -1.78 0.43 16.61
N VAL A 118 -1.84 -0.66 15.84
CA VAL A 118 -2.70 -0.79 14.65
C VAL A 118 -3.68 -1.95 14.74
N CYS A 119 -3.53 -2.83 15.75
CA CYS A 119 -4.44 -3.95 16.03
C CYS A 119 -5.46 -3.68 17.14
N GLU A 120 -5.36 -2.57 17.88
CA GLU A 120 -6.41 -2.17 18.83
C GLU A 120 -7.61 -1.58 18.07
N ASN A 121 -8.65 -2.41 17.89
CA ASN A 121 -10.08 -2.04 17.78
C ASN A 121 -10.95 -3.31 17.63
N GLU A 122 -10.88 -4.26 18.57
CA GLU A 122 -11.97 -5.21 18.84
C GLU A 122 -11.95 -5.59 20.32
N ALA A 123 -12.29 -4.63 21.18
CA ALA A 123 -12.74 -4.89 22.54
C ALA A 123 -13.65 -3.74 22.97
N ASP A 124 -14.89 -3.74 22.47
CA ASP A 124 -16.03 -3.12 23.14
C ASP A 124 -17.31 -3.87 22.71
N ASP A 125 -17.82 -4.64 23.69
CA ASP A 125 -19.15 -5.25 23.91
C ASP A 125 -19.95 -5.96 22.80
#